data_AF-A0A2T3MUC9-F1
#
_entry.id   AF-A0A2T3MUC9-F1
#
_cell.length_a   1.000
_cell.length_b   1.000
_cell.length_c   1.000
_cell.angle_alpha   90.00
_cell.angle_beta   90.00
_cell.angle_gamma   90.00
#
_symmetry.space_group_name_H-M   'P 1'
#
loop_
_entity.id
_entity.type
_entity.pdbx_description
1 polymer ?
#
loop_
_entity_poly.entity_id
_entity_poly.type
_entity_poly.pdbx_seq_one_letter_code
_entity_poly.pdbx_strand_id
1 'polypeptide(L)'
;MSNSQLKRVNYSIYLDPVNSNSDRYAVGVMQNWAKERREMMSDPSAGVALHYSLHMHKNIYLSGMFLYLLSPAMSNGLAGSLSEDNIKMETLKQQLENCGLALPSSESASPAIDMHALISEMKAAVDMQPLLSEIQQLKAELADLKATEPAVPAVDTEALVGELRAESDISPLIAEIQQLKKELLESKDVAAESQNALSESDLATLQHNLSAEMKAHSQHREIAELKALLKAQNKLIKALSNGQPLPEIEDPEPEMNLSQQIASIQKVKKKGIF
;
A
#
# COMPACT_ATOMS: atom_id res chain seq x y z
N MET A 1 9.50 18.68 19.68
CA MET A 1 9.40 18.98 18.24
C MET A 1 10.04 17.83 17.47
N SER A 2 9.29 16.80 17.12
CA SER A 2 9.70 15.84 16.09
C SER A 2 8.48 15.59 15.21
N ASN A 3 8.61 15.96 13.94
CA ASN A 3 7.55 15.86 12.97
C ASN A 3 7.31 14.36 12.71
N SER A 4 6.25 13.77 13.26
CA SER A 4 5.91 12.34 13.14
C SER A 4 5.33 12.00 11.77
N GLN A 5 5.83 12.63 10.71
CA GLN A 5 5.39 12.37 9.36
C GLN A 5 6.05 11.10 8.83
N LEU A 6 5.21 10.22 8.26
CA LEU A 6 5.65 9.08 7.48
C LEU A 6 6.57 9.58 6.35
N LYS A 7 7.82 9.13 6.35
CA LYS A 7 8.78 9.45 5.30
C LYS A 7 8.73 8.40 4.20
N ARG A 8 8.34 8.81 3.00
CA ARG A 8 8.41 7.95 1.80
C ARG A 8 9.84 7.95 1.25
N VAL A 9 10.37 6.76 1.00
CA VAL A 9 11.65 6.55 0.31
C VAL A 9 11.37 5.78 -0.97
N ASN A 10 11.84 6.30 -2.11
CA ASN A 10 11.77 5.60 -3.39
C ASN A 10 13.07 4.85 -3.62
N TYR A 11 12.97 3.56 -3.92
CA TYR A 11 14.10 2.67 -4.17
C TYR A 11 13.73 1.75 -5.32
N SER A 12 14.64 1.56 -6.27
CA SER A 12 14.47 0.70 -7.44
C SER A 12 15.63 -0.26 -7.51
N ILE A 13 15.32 -1.54 -7.72
CA ILE A 13 16.30 -2.62 -7.91
C ILE A 13 16.14 -3.22 -9.29
N TYR A 14 17.27 -3.56 -9.90
CA TYR A 14 17.33 -4.32 -11.14
C TYR A 14 17.75 -5.74 -10.80
N LEU A 15 17.05 -6.70 -11.38
CA LEU A 15 17.36 -8.11 -11.29
C LEU A 15 17.83 -8.60 -12.66
N ASP A 16 18.76 -9.53 -12.67
CA ASP A 16 19.30 -10.19 -13.86
C ASP A 16 18.82 -11.66 -13.92
N PRO A 17 17.57 -11.90 -14.37
CA PRO A 17 17.02 -13.24 -14.43
C PRO A 17 17.66 -14.09 -15.53
N VAL A 18 18.56 -13.54 -16.37
CA VAL A 18 19.29 -14.31 -17.38
C VAL A 18 20.49 -14.98 -16.73
N ASN A 19 21.27 -14.20 -15.97
CA ASN A 19 22.55 -14.68 -15.42
C ASN A 19 22.45 -15.15 -13.95
N SER A 20 21.37 -14.84 -13.22
CA SER A 20 21.19 -15.24 -11.83
C SER A 20 19.94 -16.12 -11.64
N ASN A 21 20.14 -17.32 -11.11
CA ASN A 21 19.05 -18.23 -10.72
C ASN A 21 18.17 -17.61 -9.63
N SER A 22 18.81 -16.98 -8.64
CA SER A 22 18.14 -16.33 -7.51
C SER A 22 17.27 -15.17 -7.98
N ASP A 23 17.77 -14.37 -8.93
CA ASP A 23 17.07 -13.25 -9.53
C ASP A 23 15.87 -13.74 -10.35
N ARG A 24 16.07 -14.78 -11.17
CA ARG A 24 14.98 -15.41 -11.93
C ARG A 24 13.86 -15.89 -11.03
N TYR A 25 14.21 -16.58 -9.95
CA TYR A 25 13.23 -17.05 -8.97
C TYR A 25 12.52 -15.87 -8.29
N ALA A 26 13.27 -14.84 -7.86
CA ALA A 26 12.70 -13.64 -7.24
C ALA A 26 11.73 -12.89 -8.18
N VAL A 27 12.06 -12.78 -9.47
CA VAL A 27 11.17 -12.18 -10.48
C VAL A 27 9.84 -12.96 -10.56
N GLY A 28 9.89 -14.30 -10.62
CA GLY A 28 8.70 -15.15 -10.66
C GLY A 28 7.81 -14.96 -9.42
N VAL A 29 8.41 -14.97 -8.23
CA VAL A 29 7.70 -14.73 -6.96
C VAL A 29 7.05 -13.35 -6.94
N MET A 30 7.77 -12.30 -7.35
CA MET A 30 7.23 -10.93 -7.37
C MET A 30 6.10 -10.73 -8.39
N GLN A 31 6.19 -11.37 -9.56
CA GLN A 31 5.12 -11.36 -10.56
C GLN A 31 3.86 -12.05 -10.03
N ASN A 32 4.01 -13.18 -9.35
CA ASN A 32 2.88 -13.87 -8.72
C ASN A 32 2.21 -13.01 -7.64
N TRP A 33 3.00 -12.39 -6.75
CA TRP A 33 2.46 -11.45 -5.75
C TRP A 33 1.71 -10.26 -6.36
N ALA A 34 2.19 -9.73 -7.50
CA ALA A 34 1.49 -8.65 -8.19
C ALA A 34 0.14 -9.10 -8.77
N LYS A 35 0.06 -10.36 -9.26
CA LYS A 35 -1.17 -10.97 -9.74
C LYS A 35 -2.16 -11.21 -8.60
N GLU A 36 -1.71 -11.89 -7.53
CA GLU A 36 -2.52 -12.17 -6.34
C GLU A 36 -3.09 -10.90 -5.72
N ARG A 37 -2.27 -9.84 -5.62
CA ARG A 37 -2.74 -8.55 -5.09
C ARG A 37 -3.86 -7.96 -5.94
N ARG A 38 -3.80 -8.07 -7.27
CA ARG A 38 -4.85 -7.58 -8.18
C ARG A 38 -6.15 -8.37 -8.00
N GLU A 39 -6.06 -9.67 -7.78
CA GLU A 39 -7.20 -10.54 -7.50
C GLU A 39 -7.83 -10.16 -6.15
N MET A 40 -7.03 -9.95 -5.10
CA MET A 40 -7.49 -9.54 -3.77
C MET A 40 -8.17 -8.17 -3.75
N MET A 41 -7.80 -7.24 -4.64
CA MET A 41 -8.47 -5.94 -4.75
C MET A 41 -9.92 -6.05 -5.21
N SER A 42 -10.29 -7.16 -5.86
CA SER A 42 -11.65 -7.43 -6.33
C SER A 42 -12.50 -8.20 -5.31
N ASP A 43 -11.88 -8.67 -4.21
CA ASP A 43 -12.53 -9.43 -3.15
C ASP A 43 -12.71 -8.58 -1.88
N PRO A 44 -13.94 -8.18 -1.52
CA PRO A 44 -14.23 -7.41 -0.32
C PRO A 44 -13.83 -8.10 0.99
N SER A 45 -13.69 -9.43 1.00
CA SER A 45 -13.33 -10.21 2.18
C SER A 45 -11.81 -10.30 2.41
N ALA A 46 -11.00 -9.91 1.42
CA ALA A 46 -9.54 -10.05 1.45
C ALA A 46 -8.79 -8.92 2.18
N GLY A 47 -9.48 -8.06 2.94
CA GLY A 47 -8.90 -6.83 3.52
C GLY A 47 -7.60 -7.04 4.33
N VAL A 48 -7.55 -8.08 5.18
CA VAL A 48 -6.35 -8.40 5.98
C VAL A 48 -5.19 -8.88 5.09
N ALA A 49 -5.48 -9.76 4.12
CA ALA A 49 -4.48 -10.28 3.19
C ALA A 49 -3.92 -9.15 2.30
N LEU A 50 -4.80 -8.26 1.83
CA LEU A 50 -4.41 -7.09 1.06
C LEU A 50 -3.47 -6.19 1.85
N HIS A 51 -3.78 -5.90 3.11
CA HIS A 51 -2.92 -5.12 4.00
C HIS A 51 -1.53 -5.76 4.16
N TYR A 52 -1.44 -7.07 4.39
CA TYR A 52 -0.14 -7.77 4.45
C TYR A 52 0.63 -7.63 3.13
N SER A 53 -0.05 -7.84 1.99
CA SER A 53 0.57 -7.75 0.66
C SER A 53 1.18 -6.36 0.40
N LEU A 54 0.57 -5.28 0.89
CA LEU A 54 1.04 -3.90 0.70
C LEU A 54 2.35 -3.63 1.45
N HIS A 55 2.54 -4.27 2.60
CA HIS A 55 3.70 -4.05 3.48
C HIS A 55 4.79 -5.11 3.36
N MET A 56 4.54 -6.17 2.61
CA MET A 56 5.47 -7.28 2.44
C MET A 56 6.86 -6.83 1.94
N HIS A 57 6.96 -5.98 0.91
CA HIS A 57 8.27 -5.50 0.42
C HIS A 57 9.04 -4.68 1.46
N LYS A 58 8.34 -3.87 2.27
CA LYS A 58 8.95 -3.13 3.37
C LYS A 58 9.58 -4.11 4.37
N ASN A 59 8.84 -5.16 4.74
CA ASN A 59 9.34 -6.16 5.70
C ASN A 59 10.56 -6.91 5.14
N ILE A 60 10.51 -7.34 3.89
CA ILE A 60 11.64 -8.03 3.22
C ILE A 60 12.89 -7.15 3.18
N TYR A 61 12.73 -5.88 2.78
CA TYR A 61 13.85 -4.94 2.73
C TYR A 61 14.44 -4.68 4.13
N LEU A 62 13.60 -4.45 5.12
CA LEU A 62 14.05 -4.23 6.49
C LEU A 62 14.77 -5.45 7.06
N SER A 63 14.23 -6.66 6.84
CA SER A 63 14.91 -7.89 7.29
C SER A 63 16.25 -8.08 6.60
N GLY A 64 16.33 -7.89 5.28
CA GLY A 64 17.58 -8.00 4.53
C GLY A 64 18.61 -6.94 4.91
N MET A 65 18.15 -5.70 5.16
CA MET A 65 18.98 -4.59 5.62
C MET A 65 19.56 -4.87 7.01
N PHE A 66 18.74 -5.28 7.98
CA PHE A 66 19.24 -5.59 9.32
C PHE A 66 20.16 -6.82 9.31
N LEU A 67 19.87 -7.82 8.46
CA LEU A 67 20.78 -8.95 8.28
C LEU A 67 22.12 -8.53 7.69
N TYR A 68 22.11 -7.62 6.71
CA TYR A 68 23.33 -7.03 6.14
C TYR A 68 24.12 -6.22 7.18
N LEU A 69 23.43 -5.47 8.05
CA LEU A 69 24.07 -4.70 9.13
C LEU A 69 24.69 -5.61 10.20
N LEU A 70 24.14 -6.81 10.42
CA LEU A 70 24.75 -7.82 11.30
C LEU A 70 25.98 -8.45 10.65
N SER A 71 25.88 -8.83 9.37
CA SER A 71 27.00 -9.36 8.60
C SER A 71 26.73 -9.26 7.10
N PRO A 72 27.53 -8.49 6.35
CA PRO A 72 27.42 -8.44 4.89
C PRO A 72 27.64 -9.81 4.23
N ALA A 73 28.53 -10.63 4.79
CA ALA A 73 28.82 -11.97 4.28
C ALA A 73 27.58 -12.88 4.34
N MET A 74 26.77 -12.78 5.40
CA MET A 74 25.52 -13.54 5.52
C MET A 74 24.49 -13.14 4.48
N SER A 75 24.25 -11.84 4.35
CA SER A 75 23.26 -11.33 3.40
C SER A 75 23.63 -11.70 1.97
N ASN A 76 24.91 -11.55 1.60
CA ASN A 76 25.42 -11.93 0.29
C ASN A 76 25.40 -13.45 0.08
N GLY A 77 25.79 -14.23 1.09
CA GLY A 77 25.77 -15.69 1.05
C GLY A 77 24.36 -16.24 0.83
N LEU A 78 23.36 -15.72 1.55
CA LEU A 78 21.96 -16.10 1.37
C LEU A 78 21.41 -15.66 0.02
N ALA A 79 21.68 -14.43 -0.40
CA ALA A 79 21.22 -13.93 -1.70
C ALA A 79 21.79 -14.73 -2.87
N GLY A 80 23.05 -15.18 -2.79
CA GLY A 80 23.70 -15.94 -3.85
C GLY A 80 23.47 -17.45 -3.82
N SER A 81 23.05 -18.01 -2.69
CA SER A 81 22.86 -19.46 -2.53
C SER A 81 21.42 -19.90 -2.64
N LEU A 82 20.45 -19.05 -2.26
CA LEU A 82 19.04 -19.39 -2.30
C LEU A 82 18.47 -19.23 -3.71
N SER A 83 17.77 -20.25 -4.16
CA SER A 83 17.14 -20.39 -5.48
C SER A 83 15.88 -21.23 -5.32
N GLU A 84 15.15 -21.42 -6.41
CA GLU A 84 13.91 -22.20 -6.45
C GLU A 84 14.06 -23.60 -5.83
N ASP A 85 15.16 -24.30 -6.13
CA ASP A 85 15.36 -25.70 -5.75
C ASP A 85 15.69 -25.90 -4.26
N ASN A 86 16.21 -24.86 -3.61
CA ASN A 86 16.83 -24.96 -2.29
C ASN A 86 16.30 -23.96 -1.27
N ILE A 87 15.16 -23.31 -1.53
CA ILE A 87 14.49 -22.44 -0.55
C ILE A 87 13.77 -23.27 0.53
N LYS A 88 14.54 -23.83 1.47
CA LYS A 88 14.06 -24.68 2.57
C LYS A 88 14.77 -24.30 3.87
N MET A 89 14.14 -24.63 5.01
CA MET A 89 14.68 -24.33 6.33
C MET A 89 16.07 -24.93 6.55
N GLU A 90 16.32 -26.14 6.05
CA GLU A 90 17.62 -26.79 6.18
C GLU A 90 18.74 -26.06 5.43
N THR A 91 18.46 -25.57 4.21
CA THR A 91 19.42 -24.75 3.46
C THR A 91 19.68 -23.42 4.16
N LEU A 92 18.65 -22.79 4.74
CA LEU A 92 18.83 -21.58 5.53
C LEU A 92 19.74 -21.82 6.74
N LYS A 93 19.51 -22.89 7.53
CA LYS A 93 20.38 -23.26 8.66
C LYS A 93 21.82 -23.43 8.22
N GLN A 94 22.04 -24.22 7.17
CA GLN A 94 23.38 -24.49 6.65
C GLN A 94 24.09 -23.20 6.22
N GLN A 95 23.40 -22.26 5.57
CA GLN A 95 24.01 -20.98 5.17
C GLN A 95 24.32 -20.09 6.38
N LEU A 96 23.48 -20.09 7.41
CA LEU A 96 23.76 -19.37 8.66
C LEU A 96 24.98 -19.97 9.38
N GLU A 97 25.09 -21.30 9.44
CA GLU A 97 26.24 -22.02 9.99
C GLU A 97 27.53 -21.71 9.21
N ASN A 98 27.47 -21.70 7.88
CA ASN A 98 28.60 -21.31 7.01
C ASN A 98 29.08 -19.88 7.27
N CYS A 99 28.21 -19.02 7.78
CA CYS A 99 28.53 -17.64 8.15
C CYS A 99 28.95 -17.49 9.62
N GLY A 100 29.12 -18.59 10.35
CA GLY A 100 29.59 -18.60 11.74
C GLY A 100 28.47 -18.48 12.79
N LEU A 101 27.20 -18.51 12.40
CA LEU A 101 26.07 -18.63 13.33
C LEU A 101 25.72 -20.10 13.50
N ALA A 102 26.51 -20.78 14.31
CA ALA A 102 26.11 -22.07 14.84
C ALA A 102 24.96 -21.85 15.82
N LEU A 103 23.75 -22.22 15.41
CA LEU A 103 22.65 -22.35 16.37
C LEU A 103 23.05 -23.47 17.34
N PRO A 104 22.99 -23.26 18.67
CA PRO A 104 23.21 -24.35 19.59
C PRO A 104 22.15 -25.41 19.30
N SER A 105 22.59 -26.51 18.67
CA SER A 105 21.79 -27.71 18.63
C SER A 105 21.47 -28.06 20.08
N SER A 106 20.21 -28.38 20.35
CA SER A 106 19.61 -28.58 21.68
C SER A 106 20.28 -29.65 22.57
N GLU A 107 21.48 -30.13 22.23
CA GLU A 107 22.21 -31.17 22.96
C GLU A 107 23.32 -30.63 23.87
N SER A 108 23.70 -29.35 23.78
CA SER A 108 24.68 -28.76 24.71
C SER A 108 24.00 -27.90 25.77
N ALA A 109 23.90 -28.47 26.97
CA ALA A 109 23.36 -27.88 28.19
C ALA A 109 23.88 -26.46 28.47
N SER A 110 22.95 -25.53 28.72
CA SER A 110 23.13 -24.19 29.32
C SER A 110 21.79 -23.76 29.94
N PRO A 111 21.79 -22.90 30.98
CA PRO A 111 20.76 -22.91 32.02
C PRO A 111 19.39 -22.58 31.45
N ALA A 112 18.39 -23.35 31.87
CA ALA A 112 17.00 -23.17 31.45
C ALA A 112 16.55 -21.74 31.79
N ILE A 113 16.50 -20.87 30.77
CA ILE A 113 15.66 -19.68 30.83
C ILE A 113 14.24 -20.24 30.83
N ASP A 114 13.55 -20.12 31.95
CA ASP A 114 12.18 -20.57 32.10
C ASP A 114 11.30 -19.73 31.17
N MET A 115 11.05 -20.28 29.99
CA MET A 115 10.21 -19.68 28.95
C MET A 115 8.80 -19.41 29.48
N HIS A 116 8.36 -20.15 30.51
CA HIS A 116 7.10 -19.90 31.20
C HIS A 116 7.15 -18.64 32.06
N ALA A 117 8.28 -18.33 32.69
CA ALA A 117 8.47 -17.08 33.43
C ALA A 117 8.45 -15.88 32.48
N LEU A 118 9.13 -15.97 31.32
CA LEU A 118 9.15 -14.89 30.33
C LEU A 118 7.77 -14.66 29.68
N ILE A 119 7.04 -15.74 29.37
CA ILE A 119 5.65 -15.66 28.87
C ILE A 119 4.73 -15.07 29.95
N SER A 120 4.91 -15.46 31.21
CA SER A 120 4.12 -14.93 32.33
C SER A 120 4.38 -13.43 32.54
N GLU A 121 5.62 -12.98 32.38
CA GLU A 121 6.00 -11.57 32.48
C GLU A 121 5.46 -10.74 31.31
N MET A 122 5.51 -11.27 30.07
CA MET A 122 4.85 -10.65 28.92
C MET A 122 3.33 -10.59 29.08
N LYS A 123 2.71 -11.62 29.67
CA LYS A 123 1.27 -11.66 29.91
C LYS A 123 0.84 -10.68 31.03
N ALA A 124 1.71 -10.45 32.02
CA ALA A 124 1.52 -9.42 33.03
C ALA A 124 1.71 -8.00 32.47
N ALA A 125 2.60 -7.81 31.49
CA ALA A 125 2.77 -6.54 30.79
C ALA A 125 1.60 -6.17 29.84
N VAL A 126 0.78 -7.17 29.46
CA VAL A 126 -0.46 -7.00 28.68
C VAL A 126 -1.66 -7.22 29.61
N ASP A 127 -1.65 -6.55 30.77
CA ASP A 127 -2.82 -6.56 31.64
C ASP A 127 -3.94 -5.68 31.04
N MET A 128 -4.86 -6.34 30.34
CA MET A 128 -6.08 -5.75 29.77
C MET A 128 -7.24 -5.71 30.77
N GLN A 129 -7.04 -6.15 32.03
CA GLN A 129 -8.06 -6.06 33.07
C GLN A 129 -8.63 -4.66 33.28
N PRO A 130 -7.85 -3.56 33.33
CA PRO A 130 -8.44 -2.24 33.54
C PRO A 130 -9.43 -1.88 32.43
N LEU A 131 -9.10 -2.21 31.17
CA LEU A 131 -9.94 -1.94 30.00
C LEU A 131 -11.19 -2.82 29.97
N LEU A 132 -11.08 -4.10 30.37
CA LEU A 132 -12.22 -5.01 30.52
C LEU A 132 -13.16 -4.58 31.66
N SER A 133 -12.59 -4.08 32.76
CA SER A 133 -13.35 -3.58 33.90
C SER A 133 -14.13 -2.31 33.54
N GLU A 134 -13.53 -1.41 32.77
CA GLU A 134 -14.16 -0.19 32.26
C GLU A 134 -15.32 -0.50 31.30
N ILE A 135 -15.14 -1.48 30.40
CA ILE A 135 -16.22 -1.97 29.53
C ILE A 135 -17.38 -2.59 30.34
N GLN A 136 -17.08 -3.31 31.42
CA GLN A 136 -18.11 -3.88 32.29
C GLN A 136 -18.84 -2.78 33.10
N GLN A 137 -18.12 -1.76 33.55
CA GLN A 137 -18.69 -0.61 34.26
C GLN A 137 -19.64 0.19 33.37
N LEU A 138 -19.22 0.49 32.13
CA LEU A 138 -20.06 1.17 31.14
C LEU A 138 -21.29 0.34 30.75
N LYS A 139 -21.17 -0.99 30.70
CA LYS A 139 -22.32 -1.88 30.48
C LYS A 139 -23.29 -1.89 31.66
N ALA A 140 -22.79 -1.82 32.89
CA ALA A 140 -23.62 -1.74 34.09
C ALA A 140 -24.34 -0.38 34.18
N GLU A 141 -23.65 0.71 33.84
CA GLU A 141 -24.23 2.05 33.81
C GLU A 141 -25.34 2.18 32.75
N LEU A 142 -25.16 1.55 31.57
CA LEU A 142 -26.20 1.43 30.55
C LEU A 142 -27.40 0.55 31.00
N ALA A 143 -27.15 -0.45 31.84
CA ALA A 143 -28.20 -1.30 32.39
C ALA A 143 -29.01 -0.58 33.48
N ASP A 144 -28.35 0.22 34.33
CA ASP A 144 -29.00 1.03 35.38
C ASP A 144 -29.82 2.19 34.80
N LEU A 145 -29.33 2.85 33.74
CA LEU A 145 -30.11 3.84 32.98
C LEU A 145 -31.36 3.23 32.33
N LYS A 146 -31.32 1.94 31.99
CA LYS A 146 -32.47 1.19 31.45
C LYS A 146 -33.40 0.68 32.56
N ALA A 147 -32.91 0.54 33.79
CA ALA A 147 -33.67 0.08 34.95
C ALA A 147 -34.34 1.22 35.75
N THR A 148 -33.99 2.49 35.47
CA THR A 148 -34.54 3.69 36.14
C THR A 148 -35.70 4.33 35.36
N GLU A 149 -36.54 3.51 34.72
CA GLU A 149 -37.92 3.93 34.35
C GLU A 149 -38.88 3.38 35.41
N PRO A 150 -39.64 4.23 36.13
CA PRO A 150 -40.68 3.75 37.04
C PRO A 150 -41.85 3.19 36.24
N ALA A 151 -42.23 1.94 36.55
CA ALA A 151 -43.41 1.27 36.00
C ALA A 151 -44.71 1.80 36.62
N VAL A 152 -45.64 2.36 35.84
CA VAL A 152 -47.12 2.13 35.81
C VAL A 152 -47.76 2.93 34.63
N PRO A 153 -48.98 2.62 34.12
CA PRO A 153 -49.65 1.38 33.73
C PRO A 153 -49.77 1.26 32.18
N ALA A 154 -50.34 0.15 31.70
CA ALA A 154 -50.64 -0.13 30.29
C ALA A 154 -51.31 1.04 29.54
N VAL A 155 -50.64 1.58 28.51
CA VAL A 155 -51.20 2.50 27.52
C VAL A 155 -50.72 2.06 26.14
N ASP A 156 -51.66 1.98 25.20
CA ASP A 156 -51.52 1.45 23.84
C ASP A 156 -50.34 2.05 23.06
N THR A 157 -49.52 1.15 22.52
CA THR A 157 -48.29 1.44 21.76
C THR A 157 -48.52 2.00 20.36
N GLU A 158 -49.77 2.05 19.88
CA GLU A 158 -50.08 2.59 18.54
C GLU A 158 -50.28 4.11 18.51
N ALA A 159 -50.67 4.75 19.62
CA ALA A 159 -50.92 6.19 19.64
C ALA A 159 -49.62 7.03 19.74
N LEU A 160 -48.61 6.56 20.47
CA LEU A 160 -47.36 7.30 20.69
C LEU A 160 -46.39 7.24 19.49
N VAL A 161 -46.52 6.20 18.65
CA VAL A 161 -45.80 6.09 17.36
C VAL A 161 -46.33 7.11 16.34
N GLY A 162 -47.58 7.56 16.50
CA GLY A 162 -48.18 8.62 15.67
C GLY A 162 -47.63 10.01 15.96
N GLU A 163 -47.32 10.32 17.22
CA GLU A 163 -46.94 11.67 17.64
C GLU A 163 -45.44 11.94 17.49
N LEU A 164 -44.57 10.94 17.68
CA LEU A 164 -43.12 11.07 17.40
C LEU A 164 -42.77 11.10 15.90
N ARG A 165 -43.69 10.67 15.03
CA ARG A 165 -43.53 10.77 13.57
C ARG A 165 -43.80 12.19 13.04
N ALA A 166 -44.41 13.06 13.85
CA ALA A 166 -44.75 14.42 13.47
C ALA A 166 -43.62 15.44 13.75
N GLU A 167 -42.63 15.09 14.58
CA GLU A 167 -41.61 16.04 15.06
C GLU A 167 -40.19 15.83 14.52
N SER A 168 -40.02 14.96 13.53
CA SER A 168 -38.78 14.90 12.75
C SER A 168 -39.11 14.63 11.30
N ASP A 169 -39.13 15.71 10.54
CA ASP A 169 -39.37 15.79 9.09
C ASP A 169 -38.24 15.06 8.31
N ILE A 170 -38.20 13.74 8.42
CA ILE A 170 -37.24 12.84 7.75
C ILE A 170 -37.85 12.32 6.42
N SER A 171 -39.16 12.49 6.23
CA SER A 171 -39.88 12.16 5.00
C SER A 171 -39.27 12.76 3.72
N PRO A 172 -38.87 14.05 3.66
CA PRO A 172 -38.23 14.59 2.45
C PRO A 172 -36.84 13.99 2.20
N LEU A 173 -36.06 13.69 3.26
CA LEU A 173 -34.75 13.05 3.12
C LEU A 173 -34.86 11.58 2.69
N ILE A 174 -35.87 10.84 3.17
CA ILE A 174 -36.12 9.46 2.71
C ILE A 174 -36.57 9.46 1.25
N ALA A 175 -37.40 10.43 0.84
CA ALA A 175 -37.77 10.60 -0.56
C ALA A 175 -36.56 10.95 -1.43
N GLU A 176 -35.66 11.82 -0.96
CA GLU A 176 -34.43 12.19 -1.65
C GLU A 176 -33.45 11.01 -1.76
N ILE A 177 -33.28 10.21 -0.70
CA ILE A 177 -32.48 8.98 -0.74
C ILE A 177 -33.08 7.96 -1.70
N GLN A 178 -34.41 7.82 -1.75
CA GLN A 178 -35.08 6.94 -2.69
C GLN A 178 -34.96 7.44 -4.13
N GLN A 179 -35.02 8.75 -4.36
CA GLN A 179 -34.84 9.37 -5.67
C GLN A 179 -33.40 9.25 -6.15
N LEU A 180 -32.40 9.53 -5.30
CA LEU A 180 -30.98 9.30 -5.62
C LEU A 180 -30.68 7.83 -5.89
N LYS A 181 -31.33 6.92 -5.17
CA LYS A 181 -31.19 5.47 -5.42
C LYS A 181 -31.85 5.06 -6.75
N LYS A 182 -32.93 5.72 -7.15
CA LYS A 182 -33.59 5.52 -8.45
C LYS A 182 -32.76 6.11 -9.59
N GLU A 183 -32.21 7.31 -9.44
CA GLU A 183 -31.30 7.94 -10.42
C GLU A 183 -29.99 7.16 -10.56
N LEU A 184 -29.48 6.55 -9.48
CA LEU A 184 -28.32 5.65 -9.55
C LEU A 184 -28.65 4.36 -10.33
N LEU A 185 -29.86 3.84 -10.17
CA LEU A 185 -30.32 2.64 -10.88
C LEU A 185 -30.57 2.94 -12.36
N GLU A 186 -31.21 4.07 -12.67
CA GLU A 186 -31.40 4.56 -14.04
C GLU A 186 -30.07 4.95 -14.71
N SER A 187 -29.09 5.49 -13.97
CA SER A 187 -27.73 5.73 -14.49
C SER A 187 -26.99 4.42 -14.76
N LYS A 188 -27.25 3.37 -13.98
CA LYS A 188 -26.72 2.01 -14.23
C LYS A 188 -27.38 1.36 -15.45
N ASP A 189 -28.66 1.59 -15.67
CA ASP A 189 -29.39 1.08 -16.83
C ASP A 189 -29.06 1.85 -18.12
N VAL A 190 -28.80 3.17 -18.05
CA VAL A 190 -28.25 3.95 -19.17
C VAL A 190 -26.80 3.55 -19.49
N ALA A 191 -26.03 3.14 -18.47
CA ALA A 191 -24.72 2.53 -18.67
C ALA A 191 -24.80 1.09 -19.23
N ALA A 192 -25.90 0.37 -19.01
CA ALA A 192 -26.16 -0.95 -19.58
C ALA A 192 -26.68 -0.88 -21.02
N GLU A 193 -27.45 0.15 -21.38
CA GLU A 193 -27.94 0.36 -22.75
C GLU A 193 -26.89 0.96 -23.70
N SER A 194 -25.83 1.59 -23.18
CA SER A 194 -24.65 1.97 -23.99
C SER A 194 -23.56 0.89 -24.07
N GLN A 195 -23.75 -0.28 -23.42
CA GLN A 195 -22.77 -1.37 -23.41
C GLN A 195 -22.87 -2.34 -24.60
N ASN A 196 -23.78 -2.11 -25.55
CA ASN A 196 -23.95 -3.00 -26.70
C ASN A 196 -23.19 -2.58 -27.97
N ALA A 197 -22.24 -1.62 -27.89
CA ALA A 197 -21.43 -1.22 -29.04
C ALA A 197 -20.01 -0.68 -28.69
N LEU A 198 -19.39 -1.14 -27.59
CA LEU A 198 -17.96 -0.91 -27.38
C LEU A 198 -17.30 -2.28 -27.20
N SER A 199 -16.66 -2.73 -28.27
CA SER A 199 -16.00 -4.03 -28.35
C SER A 199 -14.92 -4.11 -27.27
N GLU A 200 -14.69 -5.27 -26.65
CA GLU A 200 -13.52 -5.50 -25.76
C GLU A 200 -12.20 -5.06 -26.41
N SER A 201 -12.15 -5.08 -27.75
CA SER A 201 -11.08 -4.50 -28.57
C SER A 201 -10.81 -3.02 -28.28
N ASP A 202 -11.83 -2.19 -28.10
CA ASP A 202 -11.67 -0.74 -27.90
C ASP A 202 -11.16 -0.41 -26.50
N LEU A 203 -11.60 -1.15 -25.48
CA LEU A 203 -11.09 -1.01 -24.11
C LEU A 203 -9.63 -1.48 -24.01
N ALA A 204 -9.31 -2.61 -24.63
CA ALA A 204 -7.93 -3.10 -24.73
C ALA A 204 -7.04 -2.12 -25.51
N THR A 205 -7.56 -1.51 -26.58
CA THR A 205 -6.85 -0.50 -27.37
C THR A 205 -6.63 0.78 -26.56
N LEU A 206 -7.60 1.22 -25.76
CA LEU A 206 -7.46 2.40 -24.90
C LEU A 206 -6.42 2.17 -23.79
N GLN A 207 -6.44 0.97 -23.17
CA GLN A 207 -5.49 0.58 -22.14
C GLN A 207 -4.07 0.44 -22.72
N HIS A 208 -3.95 -0.14 -23.92
CA HIS A 208 -2.69 -0.21 -24.66
C HIS A 208 -2.17 1.19 -24.99
N ASN A 209 -3.01 2.09 -25.50
CA ASN A 209 -2.63 3.46 -25.84
C ASN A 209 -2.19 4.26 -24.61
N LEU A 210 -2.89 4.14 -23.48
CA LEU A 210 -2.51 4.79 -22.23
C LEU A 210 -1.16 4.28 -21.72
N SER A 211 -0.92 2.97 -21.80
CA SER A 211 0.37 2.38 -21.41
C SER A 211 1.51 2.80 -22.35
N ALA A 212 1.24 2.92 -23.65
CA ALA A 212 2.19 3.39 -24.64
C ALA A 212 2.52 4.88 -24.44
N GLU A 213 1.53 5.70 -24.11
CA GLU A 213 1.70 7.12 -23.82
C GLU A 213 2.48 7.35 -22.51
N MET A 214 2.19 6.58 -21.47
CA MET A 214 2.99 6.58 -20.24
C MET A 214 4.45 6.18 -20.49
N LYS A 215 4.68 5.16 -21.32
CA LYS A 215 6.02 4.72 -21.69
C LYS A 215 6.74 5.78 -22.52
N ALA A 216 6.06 6.41 -23.47
CA ALA A 216 6.61 7.50 -24.27
C ALA A 216 6.97 8.72 -23.41
N HIS A 217 6.13 9.07 -22.42
CA HIS A 217 6.43 10.14 -21.47
C HIS A 217 7.64 9.80 -20.59
N SER A 218 7.74 8.56 -20.10
CA SER A 218 8.90 8.11 -19.34
C SER A 218 10.19 8.18 -20.16
N GLN A 219 10.14 7.71 -21.41
CA GLN A 219 11.28 7.78 -22.33
C GLN A 219 11.65 9.22 -22.68
N HIS A 220 10.66 10.11 -22.86
CA HIS A 220 10.92 11.52 -23.12
C HIS A 220 11.63 12.20 -21.94
N ARG A 221 11.22 11.87 -20.71
CA ARG A 221 11.87 12.35 -19.49
C ARG A 221 13.32 11.87 -19.39
N GLU A 222 13.56 10.58 -19.63
CA GLU A 222 14.90 9.99 -19.60
C GLU A 222 15.81 10.64 -20.67
N ILE A 223 15.29 10.85 -21.89
CA ILE A 223 16.02 11.54 -22.96
C ILE A 223 16.33 13.00 -22.58
N ALA A 224 15.42 13.70 -21.90
CA ALA A 224 15.65 15.06 -21.42
C ALA A 224 16.75 15.11 -20.35
N GLU A 225 16.72 14.17 -19.39
CA GLU A 225 17.75 14.03 -18.35
C GLU A 225 19.12 13.68 -18.96
N LEU A 226 19.18 12.74 -19.91
CA LEU A 226 20.40 12.38 -20.64
C LEU A 226 20.94 13.56 -21.47
N LYS A 227 20.08 14.35 -22.11
CA LYS A 227 20.48 15.56 -22.84
C LYS A 227 21.01 16.64 -21.90
N ALA A 228 20.42 16.81 -20.72
CA ALA A 228 20.91 17.74 -19.71
C ALA A 228 22.30 17.32 -19.20
N LEU A 229 22.49 16.03 -18.92
CA LEU A 229 23.79 15.45 -18.54
C LEU A 229 24.85 15.63 -19.64
N LEU A 230 24.50 15.35 -20.90
CA LEU A 230 25.40 15.57 -22.04
C LEU A 230 25.75 17.04 -22.24
N LYS A 231 24.80 17.96 -22.03
CA LYS A 231 25.04 19.41 -22.11
C LYS A 231 25.96 19.88 -20.97
N ALA A 232 25.76 19.38 -19.75
CA ALA A 232 26.61 19.65 -18.61
C ALA A 232 28.04 19.11 -18.82
N GLN A 233 28.17 17.88 -19.32
CA GLN A 233 29.45 17.27 -19.65
C GLN A 233 30.18 18.04 -20.76
N ASN A 234 29.49 18.44 -21.83
CA ASN A 234 30.09 19.27 -22.89
C ASN A 234 30.51 20.65 -22.38
N LYS A 235 29.77 21.24 -21.43
CA LYS A 235 30.14 22.52 -20.79
C LYS A 235 31.39 22.35 -19.93
N LEU A 236 31.51 21.24 -19.20
CA LEU A 236 32.69 20.89 -18.41
C LEU A 236 33.92 20.66 -19.27
N ILE A 237 33.78 19.89 -20.37
CA ILE A 237 34.86 19.64 -21.33
C ILE A 237 35.34 20.96 -21.95
N LYS A 238 34.43 21.87 -22.30
CA LYS A 238 34.79 23.20 -22.81
C LYS A 238 35.48 24.06 -21.75
N ALA A 239 35.05 24.02 -20.50
CA ALA A 239 35.70 24.75 -19.41
C ALA A 239 37.14 24.24 -19.16
N LEU A 240 37.32 22.92 -19.17
CA LEU A 240 38.64 22.28 -19.04
C LEU A 240 39.54 22.50 -20.26
N SER A 241 38.97 22.53 -21.47
CA SER A 241 39.71 22.76 -22.72
C SER A 241 40.12 24.21 -22.91
N ASN A 242 39.40 25.19 -22.35
CA ASN A 242 39.66 26.62 -22.54
C ASN A 242 40.24 27.32 -21.30
N GLY A 243 40.50 26.60 -20.20
CA GLY A 243 41.15 27.14 -19.00
C GLY A 243 40.35 28.25 -18.28
N GLN A 244 39.02 28.29 -18.42
CA GLN A 244 38.16 29.23 -17.71
C GLN A 244 37.67 28.66 -16.37
N PRO A 245 37.43 29.51 -15.36
CA PRO A 245 36.93 29.07 -14.05
C PRO A 245 35.54 28.43 -14.17
N LEU A 246 35.28 27.43 -13.31
CA LEU A 246 34.03 26.65 -13.30
C LEU A 246 32.81 27.59 -13.16
N PRO A 247 31.78 27.43 -14.00
CA PRO A 247 30.54 28.18 -13.84
C PRO A 247 29.68 27.57 -12.73
N GLU A 248 29.10 28.48 -11.94
CA GLU A 248 28.08 28.26 -10.92
C GLU A 248 26.91 27.44 -11.48
N ILE A 249 26.39 26.52 -10.65
CA ILE A 249 25.26 25.66 -10.97
C ILE A 249 24.02 26.56 -11.01
N GLU A 250 23.63 27.03 -12.19
CA GLU A 250 22.32 27.65 -12.38
C GLU A 250 21.23 26.60 -12.15
N ASP A 251 20.28 26.97 -11.28
CA ASP A 251 19.08 26.20 -10.96
C ASP A 251 18.36 25.73 -12.23
N PRO A 252 17.77 24.52 -12.20
CA PRO A 252 16.99 24.03 -13.33
C PRO A 252 15.81 24.97 -13.63
N GLU A 253 15.66 25.33 -14.90
CA GLU A 253 14.54 26.11 -15.44
C GLU A 253 13.18 25.59 -14.93
N PRO A 254 12.19 26.48 -14.74
CA PRO A 254 10.97 26.16 -14.03
C PRO A 254 10.19 25.07 -14.76
N GLU A 255 9.96 23.97 -14.03
CA GLU A 255 9.07 22.89 -14.43
C GLU A 255 7.73 23.47 -14.92
N MET A 256 7.35 23.09 -16.13
CA MET A 256 6.06 23.41 -16.69
C MET A 256 4.98 22.82 -15.76
N ASN A 257 4.30 23.71 -15.03
CA ASN A 257 3.40 23.36 -13.94
C ASN A 257 2.24 22.51 -14.47
N LEU A 258 2.06 21.28 -13.96
CA LEU A 258 0.97 20.35 -14.29
C LEU A 258 -0.42 21.02 -14.26
N SER A 259 -0.59 22.03 -13.40
CA SER A 259 -1.81 22.84 -13.29
C SER A 259 -2.12 23.64 -14.56
N GLN A 260 -1.11 24.12 -15.30
CA GLN A 260 -1.31 24.82 -16.57
C GLN A 260 -1.66 23.87 -17.72
N GLN A 261 -1.13 22.64 -17.69
CA GLN A 261 -1.35 21.63 -18.74
C GLN A 261 -2.73 20.96 -18.60
N ILE A 262 -3.23 20.78 -17.37
CA ILE A 262 -4.61 20.32 -17.12
C ILE A 262 -5.62 21.42 -17.54
N ALA A 263 -5.30 22.70 -17.31
CA ALA A 263 -6.17 23.82 -17.70
C ALA A 263 -6.31 23.97 -19.23
N SER A 264 -5.26 23.67 -20.01
CA SER A 264 -5.35 23.66 -21.47
C SER A 264 -6.17 22.47 -22.00
N ILE A 265 -6.02 21.29 -21.40
CA ILE A 265 -6.82 20.09 -21.74
C ILE A 265 -8.32 20.30 -21.45
N GLN A 266 -8.67 20.95 -20.33
CA GLN A 266 -10.06 21.28 -20.00
C GLN A 266 -10.65 22.33 -20.96
N LYS A 267 -9.85 23.27 -21.46
CA LYS A 267 -10.30 24.23 -22.50
C LYS A 267 -10.57 23.58 -23.85
N VAL A 268 -9.85 22.53 -24.22
CA VAL A 268 -10.08 21.79 -25.47
C VAL A 268 -11.39 20.98 -25.38
N LYS A 269 -11.67 20.33 -24.25
CA LYS A 269 -12.97 19.63 -24.04
C LYS A 269 -14.18 20.57 -24.04
N LYS A 270 -14.03 21.81 -23.56
CA LYS A 270 -15.12 22.80 -23.54
C LYS A 270 -15.40 23.46 -24.91
N LYS A 271 -14.54 23.23 -25.92
CA LYS A 271 -14.68 23.80 -27.26
C LYS A 271 -15.29 22.87 -28.32
N GLY A 272 -15.76 21.68 -27.93
CA GLY A 272 -16.67 20.88 -28.76
C GLY A 272 -16.17 20.64 -30.19
N ILE A 273 -15.04 19.95 -30.32
CA ILE A 273 -14.75 19.22 -31.56
C ILE A 273 -14.68 17.75 -31.14
N PHE A 274 -15.53 16.96 -31.80
CA PHE A 274 -16.01 15.60 -31.51
C PHE A 274 -17.25 15.54 -30.63
#